data_AF-A0A1H6CLW6-F1
#
_entry.id   AF-A0A1H6CLW6-F1
#
_cell.length_a   1.000
_cell.length_b   1.000
_cell.length_c   1.000
_cell.angle_alpha   90.00
_cell.angle_beta   90.00
_cell.angle_gamma   90.00
#
_symmetry.space_group_name_H-M   'P 1'
#
loop_
_entity.id
_entity.type
_entity.pdbx_description
1 polymer ?
#
loop_
_entity_poly.entity_id
_entity_poly.type
_entity_poly.pdbx_seq_one_letter_code
_entity_poly.pdbx_strand_id
1 'polypeptide(L)'
;MSSRSRRLAVASLALLLALSGCVGPVIDYPPTTPEDGREATAAGGGSPTAVAEGSQTTRAHVTETRTPTESGTPDRQTPTPTAVPDATNPWGTEPIVVAVSDAANTGREWTPLVEEAAAYWERRAEHYAGFPVDYEVRPDATDPDLIVEFVDEVPECDGSSDAAGCAPLIEDRRQIDRPETVSVKTGFSDESTVLVTEHELGHTLGLTHEDAPADVMASRSVLYSEPQPNATERAFPWEDANFSVYVDVANASDPEGARQQVEHALAYYEDGPEGMPTNLSFTRVDDPEEADVVVRSVETSPCGEGAASCGATAGPDPDGDGEIETYSRLEISLVGLDTDAVAWHVGYWLAHGFGAEDDAEKPSPFRDASYEERRSEWWE
;
A
#
# COMPACT_ATOMS: atom_id res chain seq x y z
N MET A 1 42.08 14.95 -57.83
CA MET A 1 43.15 14.50 -56.91
C MET A 1 42.76 14.92 -55.50
N SER A 2 42.75 13.95 -54.59
CA SER A 2 42.12 13.97 -53.27
C SER A 2 42.76 14.91 -52.26
N SER A 3 41.95 15.73 -51.58
CA SER A 3 42.26 16.25 -50.24
C SER A 3 41.56 15.38 -49.19
N ARG A 4 42.31 14.45 -48.56
CA ARG A 4 41.82 13.66 -47.43
C ARG A 4 41.92 14.47 -46.15
N SER A 5 40.77 14.70 -45.52
CA SER A 5 40.64 15.22 -44.15
C SER A 5 41.10 14.14 -43.16
N ARG A 6 42.02 14.48 -42.25
CA ARG A 6 42.43 13.63 -41.12
C ARG A 6 41.45 13.86 -39.97
N ARG A 7 40.63 12.86 -39.64
CA ARG A 7 39.93 12.79 -38.35
C ARG A 7 40.85 12.11 -37.34
N LEU A 8 41.16 12.82 -36.26
CA LEU A 8 41.71 12.25 -35.02
C LEU A 8 40.59 11.42 -34.37
N ALA A 9 40.81 10.12 -34.21
CA ALA A 9 39.99 9.29 -33.36
C ALA A 9 40.51 9.41 -31.93
N VAL A 10 39.74 10.05 -31.06
CA VAL A 10 39.89 9.97 -29.60
C VAL A 10 39.23 8.66 -29.20
N ALA A 11 40.03 7.68 -28.77
CA ALA A 11 39.52 6.47 -28.15
C ALA A 11 39.18 6.80 -26.69
N SER A 12 37.91 7.08 -26.42
CA SER A 12 37.38 7.13 -25.06
C SER A 12 37.20 5.70 -24.57
N LEU A 13 38.01 5.29 -23.61
CA LEU A 13 37.88 4.04 -22.88
C LEU A 13 36.74 4.24 -21.85
N ALA A 14 35.54 3.76 -22.18
CA ALA A 14 34.44 3.71 -21.22
C ALA A 14 34.67 2.53 -20.29
N LEU A 15 35.10 2.83 -19.05
CA LEU A 15 35.13 1.88 -17.95
C LEU A 15 33.70 1.78 -17.41
N LEU A 16 32.99 0.72 -17.80
CA LEU A 16 31.69 0.34 -17.25
C LEU A 16 31.94 -0.29 -15.86
N LEU A 17 31.80 0.52 -14.82
CA LEU A 17 31.58 0.03 -13.46
C LEU A 17 30.10 -0.34 -13.37
N ALA A 18 29.81 -1.64 -13.34
CA ALA A 18 28.48 -2.16 -13.04
C ALA A 18 28.30 -2.10 -11.51
N LEU A 19 27.65 -1.04 -11.03
CA LEU A 19 27.09 -0.98 -9.69
C LEU A 19 25.72 -1.67 -9.76
N SER A 20 25.66 -2.90 -9.27
CA SER A 20 24.39 -3.63 -9.08
C SER A 20 23.89 -3.37 -7.67
N GLY A 21 23.24 -2.22 -7.46
CA GLY A 21 22.29 -2.02 -6.38
C GLY A 21 20.91 -2.25 -6.97
N CYS A 22 20.32 -3.42 -6.73
CA CYS A 22 18.92 -3.68 -7.05
C CYS A 22 18.17 -3.75 -5.72
N VAL A 23 17.42 -2.70 -5.42
CA VAL A 23 16.35 -2.73 -4.42
C VAL A 23 15.25 -3.64 -5.01
N GLY A 24 14.86 -4.68 -4.26
CA GLY A 24 13.76 -5.57 -4.66
C GLY A 24 12.41 -4.88 -4.57
N PRO A 25 11.35 -5.41 -5.22
CA PRO A 25 10.02 -4.82 -5.14
C PRO A 25 9.47 -4.92 -3.71
N VAL A 26 8.71 -3.89 -3.32
CA VAL A 26 7.86 -3.85 -2.12
C VAL A 26 6.99 -5.12 -2.10
N ILE A 27 7.11 -5.92 -1.03
CA ILE A 27 6.27 -7.10 -0.84
C ILE A 27 4.96 -6.65 -0.21
N ASP A 28 3.92 -6.67 -1.02
CA ASP A 28 2.53 -6.37 -0.63
C ASP A 28 1.96 -7.57 0.16
N TYR A 29 1.71 -7.38 1.47
CA TYR A 29 1.02 -8.36 2.30
C TYR A 29 -0.47 -7.99 2.37
N PRO A 30 -1.40 -8.86 1.92
CA PRO A 30 -2.82 -8.62 2.13
C PRO A 30 -3.15 -8.76 3.63
N PRO A 31 -3.98 -7.86 4.21
CA PRO A 31 -4.41 -8.00 5.59
C PRO A 31 -5.29 -9.25 5.74
N THR A 32 -4.91 -10.15 6.65
CA THR A 32 -5.76 -11.28 7.05
C THR A 32 -6.86 -10.80 7.98
N THR A 33 -8.10 -10.76 7.49
CA THR A 33 -9.30 -10.64 8.32
C THR A 33 -9.45 -11.85 9.25
N PRO A 34 -9.78 -11.67 10.54
CA PRO A 34 -10.18 -12.78 11.41
C PRO A 34 -11.58 -13.27 10.99
N GLU A 35 -11.68 -14.49 10.47
CA GLU A 35 -12.99 -15.14 10.27
C GLU A 35 -13.55 -15.60 11.62
N ASP A 36 -14.72 -15.06 11.94
CA ASP A 36 -15.56 -15.40 13.08
C ASP A 36 -15.93 -16.89 13.11
N GLY A 37 -15.88 -17.46 14.30
CA GLY A 37 -16.09 -18.88 14.54
C GLY A 37 -17.52 -19.35 14.23
N ARG A 38 -17.61 -20.45 13.47
CA ARG A 38 -18.72 -21.41 13.58
C ARG A 38 -18.21 -22.84 13.51
N GLU A 39 -18.44 -23.56 14.60
CA GLU A 39 -18.33 -25.01 14.71
C GLU A 39 -19.10 -25.73 13.60
N ALA A 40 -18.45 -26.70 12.95
CA ALA A 40 -19.13 -27.82 12.32
C ALA A 40 -18.33 -29.11 12.55
N THR A 41 -19.03 -30.06 13.15
CA THR A 41 -18.61 -31.36 13.66
C THR A 41 -18.02 -32.32 12.63
N ALA A 42 -17.07 -33.12 13.11
CA ALA A 42 -16.42 -34.25 12.43
C ALA A 42 -17.35 -35.34 11.91
N ALA A 43 -17.00 -35.93 10.76
CA ALA A 43 -17.20 -37.36 10.47
C ALA A 43 -16.33 -37.86 9.29
N GLY A 44 -15.58 -38.92 9.54
CA GLY A 44 -15.42 -40.04 8.60
C GLY A 44 -14.23 -40.02 7.63
N GLY A 45 -13.15 -40.69 8.01
CA GLY A 45 -12.01 -40.96 7.14
C GLY A 45 -12.27 -42.05 6.08
N GLY A 46 -11.34 -42.14 5.12
CA GLY A 46 -11.21 -43.29 4.23
C GLY A 46 -10.60 -42.96 2.86
N SER A 47 -9.28 -43.12 2.73
CA SER A 47 -8.63 -43.57 1.50
C SER A 47 -8.01 -44.94 1.82
N PRO A 48 -7.86 -45.90 0.86
CA PRO A 48 -6.93 -45.71 -0.26
C PRO A 48 -7.24 -46.45 -1.60
N THR A 49 -6.65 -45.92 -2.67
CA THR A 49 -5.83 -46.57 -3.72
C THR A 49 -6.27 -47.85 -4.47
N ALA A 50 -6.45 -47.68 -5.80
CA ALA A 50 -6.03 -48.45 -7.00
C ALA A 50 -6.24 -49.98 -7.14
N VAL A 51 -6.66 -50.42 -8.35
CA VAL A 51 -5.85 -51.14 -9.38
C VAL A 51 -6.74 -51.87 -10.43
N ALA A 52 -6.45 -51.57 -11.71
CA ALA A 52 -6.43 -52.37 -12.96
C ALA A 52 -7.62 -53.20 -13.53
N GLU A 53 -7.88 -52.85 -14.82
CA GLU A 53 -7.95 -53.70 -16.02
C GLU A 53 -9.10 -54.70 -16.27
N GLY A 54 -9.82 -54.46 -17.38
CA GLY A 54 -9.84 -55.44 -18.47
C GLY A 54 -11.18 -55.88 -19.07
N SER A 55 -11.46 -55.36 -20.28
CA SER A 55 -12.02 -56.07 -21.46
C SER A 55 -13.47 -55.81 -21.94
N GLN A 56 -13.55 -54.98 -22.99
CA GLN A 56 -14.23 -55.11 -24.31
C GLN A 56 -15.53 -55.98 -24.39
N THR A 57 -16.66 -55.58 -24.97
CA THR A 57 -16.89 -55.06 -26.34
C THR A 57 -18.38 -54.68 -26.48
N THR A 58 -18.72 -53.52 -27.06
CA THR A 58 -19.59 -53.43 -28.26
C THR A 58 -19.71 -51.99 -28.77
N ARG A 59 -19.71 -51.94 -30.10
CA ARG A 59 -19.61 -50.81 -31.01
C ARG A 59 -20.99 -50.21 -31.28
N ALA A 60 -21.14 -48.91 -31.18
CA ALA A 60 -22.04 -48.10 -32.01
C ALA A 60 -21.48 -46.68 -32.16
N HIS A 61 -21.77 -46.08 -33.30
CA HIS A 61 -20.99 -45.08 -34.00
C HIS A 61 -21.79 -43.78 -34.04
N VAL A 62 -21.25 -42.66 -33.55
CA VAL A 62 -21.64 -41.31 -33.99
C VAL A 62 -20.40 -40.41 -33.94
N THR A 63 -20.03 -39.90 -35.11
CA THR A 63 -19.11 -38.79 -35.31
C THR A 63 -19.92 -37.51 -35.21
N GLU A 64 -19.56 -36.57 -34.33
CA GLU A 64 -19.89 -35.15 -34.52
C GLU A 64 -18.94 -34.23 -33.71
N THR A 65 -18.18 -33.44 -34.48
CA THR A 65 -17.73 -32.06 -34.29
C THR A 65 -17.43 -31.56 -32.87
N ARG A 66 -16.14 -31.33 -32.58
CA ARG A 66 -15.69 -30.54 -31.41
C ARG A 66 -15.82 -29.04 -31.70
N THR A 67 -16.78 -28.40 -31.06
CA THR A 67 -16.84 -26.94 -30.86
C THR A 67 -15.84 -26.54 -29.78
N PRO A 68 -15.09 -25.43 -29.89
CA PRO A 68 -14.23 -24.97 -28.81
C PRO A 68 -15.10 -24.48 -27.64
N THR A 69 -14.86 -25.01 -26.45
CA THR A 69 -15.39 -24.51 -25.19
C THR A 69 -14.70 -23.18 -24.87
N GLU A 70 -15.43 -22.07 -24.98
CA GLU A 70 -15.05 -20.81 -24.35
C GLU A 70 -14.97 -21.02 -22.84
N SER A 71 -13.77 -20.87 -22.28
CA SER A 71 -13.58 -20.66 -20.86
C SER A 71 -14.21 -19.30 -20.52
N GLY A 72 -15.33 -19.33 -19.81
CA GLY A 72 -16.01 -18.14 -19.32
C GLY A 72 -15.09 -17.32 -18.42
N THR A 73 -14.74 -16.12 -18.89
CA THR A 73 -14.31 -15.00 -18.07
C THR A 73 -15.39 -14.73 -17.03
N PRO A 74 -15.07 -14.44 -15.74
CA PRO A 74 -16.07 -13.95 -14.81
C PRO A 74 -16.65 -12.66 -15.39
N ASP A 75 -17.96 -12.66 -15.58
CA ASP A 75 -18.72 -11.52 -16.06
C ASP A 75 -18.47 -10.36 -15.08
N ARG A 76 -17.77 -9.32 -15.54
CA ARG A 76 -17.72 -8.03 -14.84
C ARG A 76 -19.14 -7.50 -14.90
N GLN A 77 -19.93 -7.82 -13.88
CA GLN A 77 -21.28 -7.34 -13.73
C GLN A 77 -21.23 -5.82 -13.93
N THR A 78 -21.82 -5.36 -15.02
CA THR A 78 -22.04 -3.93 -15.23
C THR A 78 -23.01 -3.52 -14.12
N PRO A 79 -22.65 -2.57 -13.24
CA PRO A 79 -23.53 -2.16 -12.16
C PRO A 79 -24.87 -1.75 -12.76
N THR A 80 -25.94 -2.36 -12.26
CA THR A 80 -27.29 -2.04 -12.70
C THR A 80 -27.69 -0.73 -12.02
N PRO A 81 -28.20 0.28 -12.75
CA PRO A 81 -28.67 1.51 -12.14
C PRO A 81 -29.77 1.19 -11.12
N THR A 82 -29.59 1.62 -9.86
CA THR A 82 -30.61 1.45 -8.80
C THR A 82 -31.64 2.58 -8.79
N ALA A 83 -31.62 3.47 -9.78
CA ALA A 83 -32.59 4.55 -9.87
C ALA A 83 -34.02 4.00 -9.83
N VAL A 84 -34.79 4.40 -8.83
CA VAL A 84 -36.24 4.19 -8.82
C VAL A 84 -36.82 5.04 -9.95
N PRO A 85 -37.48 4.44 -10.96
CA PRO A 85 -38.07 5.23 -12.04
C PRO A 85 -39.04 6.28 -11.48
N ASP A 86 -38.91 7.52 -11.95
CA ASP A 86 -39.71 8.68 -11.53
C ASP A 86 -39.53 9.13 -10.07
N ALA A 87 -38.35 8.87 -9.47
CA ALA A 87 -37.98 9.47 -8.19
C ALA A 87 -38.13 11.01 -8.26
N THR A 88 -38.81 11.59 -7.27
CA THR A 88 -39.02 13.03 -7.20
C THR A 88 -37.83 13.67 -6.50
N ASN A 89 -37.14 14.62 -7.16
CA ASN A 89 -36.03 15.36 -6.54
C ASN A 89 -36.48 15.98 -5.20
N PRO A 90 -35.91 15.56 -4.05
CA PRO A 90 -36.32 16.04 -2.74
C PRO A 90 -35.97 17.53 -2.51
N TRP A 91 -34.98 18.05 -3.22
CA TRP A 91 -34.53 19.45 -3.15
C TRP A 91 -35.38 20.42 -3.97
N GLY A 92 -36.16 19.90 -4.94
CA GLY A 92 -36.98 20.71 -5.83
C GLY A 92 -36.33 20.95 -7.19
N THR A 93 -36.54 22.13 -7.78
CA THR A 93 -36.06 22.49 -9.13
C THR A 93 -35.12 23.69 -9.15
N GLU A 94 -34.88 24.31 -8.01
CA GLU A 94 -33.90 25.40 -7.88
C GLU A 94 -32.53 24.77 -7.59
N PRO A 95 -31.42 25.42 -8.01
CA PRO A 95 -30.09 24.92 -7.69
C PRO A 95 -29.88 24.84 -6.17
N ILE A 96 -29.25 23.76 -5.72
CA ILE A 96 -28.88 23.56 -4.31
C ILE A 96 -27.68 24.46 -4.02
N VAL A 97 -27.86 25.48 -3.16
CA VAL A 97 -26.79 26.40 -2.76
C VAL A 97 -25.90 25.72 -1.73
N VAL A 98 -24.61 25.58 -2.05
CA VAL A 98 -23.63 24.89 -1.19
C VAL A 98 -22.65 25.91 -0.62
N ALA A 99 -22.62 26.06 0.70
CA ALA A 99 -21.54 26.76 1.41
C ALA A 99 -20.39 25.80 1.71
N VAL A 100 -19.19 26.36 1.89
CA VAL A 100 -17.96 25.60 2.15
C VAL A 100 -17.33 26.13 3.43
N SER A 101 -17.07 25.24 4.38
CA SER A 101 -16.56 25.59 5.71
C SER A 101 -15.29 24.81 6.03
N ASP A 102 -14.19 25.52 6.33
CA ASP A 102 -12.95 24.92 6.85
C ASP A 102 -12.96 24.94 8.39
N ALA A 103 -13.81 24.12 9.00
CA ALA A 103 -13.99 24.11 10.45
C ALA A 103 -12.74 23.66 11.21
N ALA A 104 -11.94 22.79 10.59
CA ALA A 104 -10.62 22.38 11.06
C ALA A 104 -9.56 23.50 11.01
N ASN A 105 -9.83 24.62 10.32
CA ASN A 105 -8.88 25.73 10.12
C ASN A 105 -7.54 25.27 9.50
N THR A 106 -7.62 24.39 8.51
CA THR A 106 -6.45 23.90 7.77
C THR A 106 -5.81 25.00 6.91
N GLY A 107 -6.59 25.99 6.49
CA GLY A 107 -6.17 27.02 5.54
C GLY A 107 -6.05 26.51 4.09
N ARG A 108 -6.56 25.30 3.79
CA ARG A 108 -6.61 24.73 2.45
C ARG A 108 -7.79 25.30 1.65
N GLU A 109 -7.57 25.52 0.36
CA GLU A 109 -8.61 26.02 -0.54
C GLU A 109 -9.53 24.87 -0.99
N TRP A 110 -10.64 24.68 -0.28
CA TRP A 110 -11.57 23.57 -0.49
C TRP A 110 -12.58 23.76 -1.63
N THR A 111 -12.90 25.01 -1.98
CA THR A 111 -13.97 25.33 -2.93
C THR A 111 -13.84 24.60 -4.28
N PRO A 112 -12.66 24.52 -4.93
CA PRO A 112 -12.52 23.80 -6.19
C PRO A 112 -12.86 22.31 -6.09
N LEU A 113 -12.56 21.66 -4.96
CA LEU A 113 -12.84 20.24 -4.74
C LEU A 113 -14.35 19.99 -4.58
N VAL A 114 -15.05 20.88 -3.87
CA VAL A 114 -16.52 20.83 -3.74
C VAL A 114 -17.20 21.10 -5.08
N GLU A 115 -16.69 22.05 -5.88
CA GLU A 115 -17.18 22.30 -7.24
C GLU A 115 -17.03 21.06 -8.14
N GLU A 116 -15.91 20.34 -8.03
CA GLU A 116 -15.67 19.12 -8.80
C GLU A 116 -16.66 18.01 -8.42
N ALA A 117 -16.84 17.76 -7.12
CA ALA A 117 -17.78 16.77 -6.61
C ALA A 117 -19.25 17.12 -6.93
N ALA A 118 -19.63 18.40 -6.83
CA ALA A 118 -20.95 18.85 -7.25
C ALA A 118 -21.19 18.59 -8.74
N ALA A 119 -20.22 18.97 -9.59
CA ALA A 119 -20.31 18.77 -11.02
C ALA A 119 -20.34 17.29 -11.41
N TYR A 120 -19.77 16.39 -10.60
CA TYR A 120 -19.91 14.94 -10.79
C TYR A 120 -21.37 14.52 -10.81
N TRP A 121 -22.15 14.96 -9.83
CA TRP A 121 -23.56 14.62 -9.67
C TRP A 121 -24.47 15.34 -10.65
N GLU A 122 -24.22 16.61 -10.99
CA GLU A 122 -24.98 17.32 -12.04
C GLU A 122 -24.98 16.54 -13.36
N ARG A 123 -23.86 15.88 -13.68
CA ARG A 123 -23.73 15.07 -14.90
C ARG A 123 -24.37 13.69 -14.83
N ARG A 124 -24.64 13.16 -13.63
CA ARG A 124 -24.88 11.72 -13.40
C ARG A 124 -26.11 11.39 -12.57
N ALA A 125 -26.67 12.34 -11.82
CA ALA A 125 -27.79 12.12 -10.92
C ALA A 125 -29.03 11.59 -11.65
N GLU A 126 -29.32 12.05 -12.87
CA GLU A 126 -30.46 11.54 -13.63
C GLU A 126 -30.34 10.02 -13.89
N HIS A 127 -29.11 9.53 -14.04
CA HIS A 127 -28.85 8.11 -14.23
C HIS A 127 -28.89 7.29 -12.94
N TYR A 128 -28.32 7.80 -11.85
CA TYR A 128 -28.15 7.06 -10.60
C TYR A 128 -29.25 7.35 -9.56
N ALA A 129 -29.58 8.62 -9.34
CA ALA A 129 -30.64 9.06 -8.42
C ALA A 129 -32.04 9.10 -9.07
N GLY A 130 -32.10 9.07 -10.41
CA GLY A 130 -33.36 9.07 -11.16
C GLY A 130 -33.97 10.46 -11.41
N PHE A 131 -33.24 11.52 -11.08
CA PHE A 131 -33.62 12.91 -11.34
C PHE A 131 -32.38 13.79 -11.56
N PRO A 132 -32.48 14.87 -12.36
CA PRO A 132 -31.40 15.83 -12.48
C PRO A 132 -31.26 16.67 -11.20
N VAL A 133 -30.03 17.10 -10.93
CA VAL A 133 -29.68 18.03 -9.87
C VAL A 133 -28.81 19.14 -10.45
N ASP A 134 -28.99 20.35 -9.94
CA ASP A 134 -28.12 21.51 -10.21
C ASP A 134 -27.59 22.00 -8.86
N TYR A 135 -26.30 22.31 -8.78
CA TYR A 135 -25.67 22.89 -7.59
C TYR A 135 -25.19 24.30 -7.87
N GLU A 136 -25.11 25.11 -6.83
CA GLU A 136 -24.45 26.41 -6.88
C GLU A 136 -23.52 26.55 -5.68
N VAL A 137 -22.24 26.23 -5.89
CA VAL A 137 -21.21 26.36 -4.85
C VAL A 137 -20.93 27.85 -4.61
N ARG A 138 -21.27 28.31 -3.42
CA ARG A 138 -21.09 29.68 -2.93
C ARG A 138 -20.46 29.59 -1.55
N PRO A 139 -19.11 29.59 -1.43
CA PRO A 139 -18.43 29.28 -0.18
C PRO A 139 -18.91 30.15 1.00
N ASP A 140 -19.15 31.44 0.75
CA ASP A 140 -19.60 32.43 1.76
C ASP A 140 -21.13 32.63 1.82
N ALA A 141 -21.95 31.68 1.35
CA ALA A 141 -23.40 31.83 1.37
C ALA A 141 -23.95 31.95 2.80
N THR A 142 -24.78 32.96 3.05
CA THR A 142 -25.37 33.22 4.38
C THR A 142 -26.66 32.46 4.63
N ASP A 143 -27.25 31.85 3.60
CA ASP A 143 -28.49 31.06 3.64
C ASP A 143 -28.37 29.90 2.65
N PRO A 144 -27.45 28.94 2.89
CA PRO A 144 -27.25 27.81 1.99
C PRO A 144 -28.28 26.70 2.23
N ASP A 145 -28.45 25.84 1.23
CA ASP A 145 -29.19 24.58 1.37
C ASP A 145 -28.33 23.51 2.05
N LEU A 146 -27.05 23.45 1.67
CA LEU A 146 -26.03 22.54 2.19
C LEU A 146 -24.80 23.29 2.69
N ILE A 147 -24.18 22.80 3.75
CA ILE A 147 -22.82 23.16 4.14
C ILE A 147 -21.94 21.92 3.98
N VAL A 148 -20.91 22.00 3.14
CA VAL A 148 -19.81 21.03 3.16
C VAL A 148 -18.76 21.55 4.13
N GLU A 149 -18.59 20.84 5.24
CA GLU A 149 -17.73 21.20 6.35
C GLU A 149 -16.54 20.24 6.44
N PHE A 150 -15.33 20.78 6.38
CA PHE A 150 -14.08 20.06 6.53
C PHE A 150 -13.64 20.06 8.00
N VAL A 151 -13.56 18.88 8.60
CA VAL A 151 -13.37 18.65 10.04
C VAL A 151 -12.21 17.70 10.32
N ASP A 152 -11.58 17.80 11.49
CA ASP A 152 -10.53 16.85 11.91
C ASP A 152 -11.10 15.48 12.31
N GLU A 153 -12.25 15.51 12.98
CA GLU A 153 -12.99 14.33 13.43
C GLU A 153 -14.43 14.39 12.91
N VAL A 154 -14.81 13.37 12.14
CA VAL A 154 -16.18 13.25 11.63
C VAL A 154 -17.09 12.82 12.79
N PRO A 155 -18.27 13.44 12.96
CA PRO A 155 -19.25 13.00 13.96
C PRO A 155 -19.64 11.53 13.76
N GLU A 156 -20.13 10.88 14.82
CA GLU A 156 -20.62 9.50 14.71
C GLU A 156 -21.72 9.42 13.64
N CYS A 157 -21.46 8.59 12.62
CA CYS A 157 -22.30 8.45 11.44
C CYS A 157 -22.65 6.98 11.26
N ASP A 158 -23.94 6.64 11.24
CA ASP A 158 -24.43 5.26 11.14
C ASP A 158 -23.78 4.28 12.15
N GLY A 159 -23.44 4.77 13.35
CA GLY A 159 -22.79 3.98 14.40
C GLY A 159 -21.30 3.70 14.19
N SER A 160 -20.67 4.38 13.23
CA SER A 160 -19.23 4.39 13.01
C SER A 160 -18.60 5.65 13.59
N SER A 161 -17.49 5.49 14.32
CA SER A 161 -16.68 6.59 14.84
C SER A 161 -15.52 7.00 13.94
N ASP A 162 -15.19 6.17 12.94
CA ASP A 162 -13.96 6.29 12.13
C ASP A 162 -14.28 6.61 10.66
N ALA A 163 -15.42 7.25 10.41
CA ALA A 163 -15.87 7.57 9.05
C ALA A 163 -14.99 8.64 8.39
N ALA A 164 -14.82 8.53 7.07
CA ALA A 164 -14.11 9.53 6.25
C ALA A 164 -15.00 10.76 5.95
N GLY A 165 -16.31 10.57 5.96
CA GLY A 165 -17.31 11.61 5.81
C GLY A 165 -18.63 11.20 6.46
N CYS A 166 -19.57 12.14 6.53
CA CYS A 166 -20.93 11.89 6.98
C CYS A 166 -21.89 12.89 6.35
N ALA A 167 -23.03 12.40 5.87
CA ALA A 167 -24.12 13.20 5.35
C ALA A 167 -25.48 12.58 5.70
N PRO A 168 -26.54 13.41 5.79
CA PRO A 168 -27.88 12.90 5.92
C PRO A 168 -28.33 12.16 4.64
N LEU A 169 -28.93 10.98 4.81
CA LEU A 169 -29.63 10.29 3.74
C LEU A 169 -30.99 10.96 3.47
N ILE A 170 -31.13 11.63 2.33
CA ILE A 170 -32.33 12.42 1.98
C ILE A 170 -33.09 11.73 0.84
N GLU A 171 -34.16 11.04 1.20
CA GLU A 171 -35.08 10.34 0.29
C GLU A 171 -36.36 11.15 0.04
N ASP A 172 -36.73 12.05 0.96
CA ASP A 172 -37.97 12.82 0.93
C ASP A 172 -37.73 14.27 1.39
N ARG A 173 -38.32 15.22 0.65
CA ARG A 173 -38.27 16.67 0.95
C ARG A 173 -38.65 17.06 2.39
N ARG A 174 -39.38 16.21 3.11
CA ARG A 174 -39.79 16.44 4.50
C ARG A 174 -38.67 16.17 5.51
N GLN A 175 -37.59 15.51 5.09
CA GLN A 175 -36.39 15.29 5.90
C GLN A 175 -35.51 16.53 5.98
N ILE A 176 -35.60 17.43 4.98
CA ILE A 176 -34.70 18.57 4.83
C ILE A 176 -34.98 19.65 5.88
N ASP A 177 -34.02 19.90 6.76
CA ASP A 177 -33.92 21.02 7.69
C ASP A 177 -32.70 21.88 7.33
N ARG A 178 -32.94 23.02 6.63
CA ARG A 178 -31.85 23.83 6.06
C ARG A 178 -31.13 24.68 7.11
N PRO A 179 -29.80 24.82 7.04
CA PRO A 179 -28.91 24.08 6.14
C PRO A 179 -28.66 22.66 6.65
N GLU A 180 -28.63 21.70 5.73
CA GLU A 180 -28.12 20.35 6.04
C GLU A 180 -26.58 20.38 6.01
N THR A 181 -25.94 19.54 6.81
CA THR A 181 -24.47 19.52 6.93
C THR A 181 -23.91 18.21 6.39
N VAL A 182 -22.87 18.34 5.56
CA VAL A 182 -22.02 17.26 5.09
C VAL A 182 -20.65 17.45 5.73
N SER A 183 -20.20 16.51 6.55
CA SER A 183 -18.88 16.54 7.16
C SER A 183 -17.89 15.70 6.35
N VAL A 184 -16.71 16.24 6.07
CA VAL A 184 -15.63 15.55 5.36
C VAL A 184 -14.36 15.65 6.19
N LYS A 185 -13.69 14.53 6.43
CA LYS A 185 -12.44 14.51 7.19
C LYS A 185 -11.31 15.17 6.42
N THR A 186 -10.46 15.92 7.11
CA THR A 186 -9.23 16.52 6.58
C THR A 186 -8.07 15.51 6.49
N GLY A 187 -6.96 15.92 5.88
CA GLY A 187 -5.72 15.13 5.77
C GLY A 187 -5.65 14.17 4.57
N PHE A 188 -6.67 14.18 3.71
CA PHE A 188 -6.69 13.42 2.46
C PHE A 188 -6.13 14.20 1.28
N SER A 189 -5.58 13.49 0.29
CA SER A 189 -5.25 14.04 -1.03
C SER A 189 -6.46 14.72 -1.68
N ASP A 190 -6.23 15.62 -2.65
CA ASP A 190 -7.31 16.29 -3.40
C ASP A 190 -8.28 15.27 -4.01
N GLU A 191 -7.77 14.20 -4.64
CA GLU A 191 -8.58 13.16 -5.28
C GLU A 191 -9.44 12.39 -4.27
N SER A 192 -8.86 12.05 -3.11
CA SER A 192 -9.59 11.35 -2.05
C SER A 192 -10.62 12.25 -1.37
N THR A 193 -10.32 13.54 -1.19
CA THR A 193 -11.29 14.53 -0.69
C THR A 193 -12.47 14.68 -1.65
N VAL A 194 -12.21 14.76 -2.96
CA VAL A 194 -13.27 14.82 -3.98
C VAL A 194 -14.12 13.56 -3.92
N LEU A 195 -13.50 12.37 -3.88
CA LEU A 195 -14.22 11.10 -3.81
C LEU A 195 -15.14 11.00 -2.59
N VAL A 196 -14.66 11.38 -1.40
CA VAL A 196 -15.49 11.41 -0.19
C VAL A 196 -16.62 12.43 -0.35
N THR A 197 -16.33 13.63 -0.86
CA THR A 197 -17.37 14.65 -1.08
C THR A 197 -18.42 14.18 -2.09
N GLU A 198 -18.02 13.48 -3.16
CA GLU A 198 -18.93 12.83 -4.11
C GLU A 198 -19.80 11.79 -3.39
N HIS A 199 -19.21 10.91 -2.57
CA HIS A 199 -19.94 9.91 -1.79
C HIS A 199 -21.01 10.56 -0.90
N GLU A 200 -20.60 11.54 -0.09
CA GLU A 200 -21.50 12.19 0.86
C GLU A 200 -22.62 12.98 0.15
N LEU A 201 -22.31 13.66 -0.96
CA LEU A 201 -23.35 14.29 -1.78
C LEU A 201 -24.33 13.26 -2.34
N GLY A 202 -23.90 12.03 -2.64
CA GLY A 202 -24.79 10.94 -3.04
C GLY A 202 -25.85 10.62 -1.99
N HIS A 203 -25.50 10.61 -0.70
CA HIS A 203 -26.47 10.45 0.39
C HIS A 203 -27.49 11.58 0.44
N THR A 204 -27.06 12.82 0.18
CA THR A 204 -27.99 13.96 0.08
C THR A 204 -28.96 13.85 -1.10
N LEU A 205 -28.69 12.95 -2.05
CA LEU A 205 -29.56 12.62 -3.19
C LEU A 205 -30.37 11.32 -2.99
N GLY A 206 -30.27 10.71 -1.81
CA GLY A 206 -31.02 9.51 -1.44
C GLY A 206 -30.36 8.20 -1.84
N LEU A 207 -29.07 8.23 -2.22
CA LEU A 207 -28.31 7.01 -2.54
C LEU A 207 -27.73 6.40 -1.27
N THR A 208 -27.78 5.08 -1.17
CA THR A 208 -27.23 4.27 -0.09
C THR A 208 -25.91 3.62 -0.50
N HIS A 209 -25.24 2.95 0.44
CA HIS A 209 -23.98 2.27 0.16
C HIS A 209 -24.06 1.10 -0.82
N GLU A 210 -25.26 0.60 -1.10
CA GLU A 210 -25.50 -0.52 -2.04
C GLU A 210 -25.80 -0.03 -3.46
N ASP A 211 -25.95 1.29 -3.64
CA ASP A 211 -26.34 1.89 -4.91
C ASP A 211 -25.16 2.12 -5.84
N ALA A 212 -25.44 2.15 -7.15
CA ALA A 212 -24.47 2.56 -8.13
C ALA A 212 -24.28 4.09 -8.10
N PRO A 213 -23.08 4.61 -8.42
CA PRO A 213 -21.88 3.88 -8.83
C PRO A 213 -21.08 3.34 -7.64
N ALA A 214 -20.72 2.05 -7.67
CA ALA A 214 -20.05 1.37 -6.55
C ALA A 214 -18.62 1.91 -6.28
N ASP A 215 -17.96 2.50 -7.27
CA ASP A 215 -16.68 3.19 -7.10
C ASP A 215 -16.79 4.51 -6.32
N VAL A 216 -18.00 5.05 -6.16
CA VAL A 216 -18.26 6.23 -5.32
C VAL A 216 -19.04 5.84 -4.07
N MET A 217 -20.20 5.19 -4.21
CA MET A 217 -21.15 4.97 -3.10
C MET A 217 -20.81 3.79 -2.20
N ALA A 218 -19.89 2.89 -2.55
CA ALA A 218 -19.58 1.76 -1.67
C ALA A 218 -19.10 2.24 -0.29
N SER A 219 -19.47 1.51 0.76
CA SER A 219 -19.09 1.83 2.16
C SER A 219 -17.59 1.72 2.45
N ARG A 220 -16.76 1.35 1.46
CA ARG A 220 -15.31 1.19 1.59
C ARG A 220 -14.65 1.62 0.28
N SER A 221 -13.66 2.49 0.43
CA SER A 221 -12.79 2.97 -0.64
C SER A 221 -11.36 3.05 -0.13
N VAL A 222 -10.40 2.99 -1.06
CA VAL A 222 -9.00 3.34 -0.75
C VAL A 222 -8.91 4.86 -0.81
N LEU A 223 -8.44 5.47 0.27
CA LEU A 223 -8.22 6.91 0.38
C LEU A 223 -6.75 7.13 0.69
N TYR A 224 -6.20 8.16 0.08
CA TYR A 224 -4.80 8.56 0.22
C TYR A 224 -4.70 9.84 1.02
N SER A 225 -3.67 9.96 1.85
CA SER A 225 -3.35 11.18 2.58
C SER A 225 -2.85 12.28 1.64
N GLU A 226 -2.67 13.48 2.19
CA GLU A 226 -1.81 14.48 1.54
C GLU A 226 -0.38 13.93 1.40
N PRO A 227 0.42 14.44 0.44
CA PRO A 227 1.79 14.00 0.23
C PRO A 227 2.63 14.10 1.50
N GLN A 228 3.40 13.05 1.78
CA GLN A 228 4.30 12.96 2.92
C GLN A 228 5.75 12.82 2.42
N PRO A 229 6.76 13.13 3.25
CA PRO A 229 8.13 12.77 2.90
C PRO A 229 8.24 11.25 2.75
N ASN A 230 9.19 10.77 1.95
CA ASN A 230 9.50 9.33 1.85
C ASN A 230 10.50 8.91 2.92
N ALA A 231 10.57 7.62 3.26
CA ALA A 231 11.51 7.06 4.25
C ALA A 231 12.94 7.47 3.92
N THR A 232 13.28 7.44 2.63
CA THR A 232 14.59 7.82 2.07
C THR A 232 14.92 9.30 2.25
N GLU A 233 13.91 10.15 2.48
CA GLU A 233 14.07 11.60 2.70
C GLU A 233 14.08 11.95 4.20
N ARG A 234 13.68 11.01 5.07
CA ARG A 234 13.68 11.21 6.52
C ARG A 234 15.10 11.09 7.06
N ALA A 235 15.40 11.90 8.08
CA ALA A 235 16.64 11.76 8.84
C ALA A 235 16.73 10.42 9.61
N PHE A 236 15.57 9.83 9.92
CA PHE A 236 15.45 8.50 10.49
C PHE A 236 14.17 7.84 9.93
N PRO A 237 14.26 6.70 9.24
CA PRO A 237 13.14 6.15 8.48
C PRO A 237 12.20 5.25 9.30
N TRP A 238 12.28 5.23 10.64
CA TRP A 238 11.44 4.38 11.51
C TRP A 238 10.68 5.22 12.53
N GLU A 239 9.58 4.67 13.06
CA GLU A 239 8.80 5.30 14.13
C GLU A 239 9.60 5.44 15.42
N ASP A 240 10.40 4.44 15.77
CA ASP A 240 11.28 4.47 16.94
C ASP A 240 12.56 3.66 16.75
N ALA A 241 13.46 3.76 17.73
CA ALA A 241 14.80 3.20 17.70
C ALA A 241 14.93 1.84 18.43
N ASN A 242 13.83 1.19 18.79
CA ASN A 242 13.81 -0.11 19.46
C ASN A 242 13.32 -1.17 18.47
N PHE A 243 14.16 -2.16 18.21
CA PHE A 243 13.91 -3.16 17.18
C PHE A 243 13.75 -4.54 17.79
N SER A 244 12.66 -5.21 17.43
CA SER A 244 12.51 -6.65 17.61
C SER A 244 13.22 -7.37 16.46
N VAL A 245 14.07 -8.35 16.79
CA VAL A 245 14.92 -9.04 15.81
C VAL A 245 14.70 -10.53 15.84
N TYR A 246 14.28 -11.08 14.70
CA TYR A 246 14.19 -12.52 14.47
C TYR A 246 15.37 -13.02 13.62
N VAL A 247 15.95 -14.17 14.00
CA VAL A 247 17.10 -14.76 13.31
C VAL A 247 16.87 -16.23 13.00
N ASP A 248 16.68 -16.53 11.72
CA ASP A 248 16.62 -17.89 11.20
C ASP A 248 17.84 -18.20 10.33
N VAL A 249 18.88 -18.72 10.97
CA VAL A 249 20.11 -19.17 10.30
C VAL A 249 20.24 -20.68 10.33
N ALA A 250 19.14 -21.43 10.40
CA ALA A 250 19.16 -22.89 10.43
C ALA A 250 19.84 -23.50 9.20
N ASN A 251 19.77 -22.81 8.05
CA ASN A 251 20.39 -23.23 6.80
C ASN A 251 21.84 -22.76 6.61
N ALA A 252 22.42 -22.05 7.59
CA ALA A 252 23.83 -21.69 7.55
C ALA A 252 24.71 -22.93 7.73
N SER A 253 25.94 -22.89 7.20
CA SER A 253 26.94 -23.95 7.38
C SER A 253 27.37 -24.11 8.85
N ASP A 254 27.35 -23.01 9.61
CA ASP A 254 27.55 -22.95 11.05
C ASP A 254 26.48 -22.02 11.67
N PRO A 255 25.31 -22.57 12.06
CA PRO A 255 24.21 -21.78 12.60
C PRO A 255 24.51 -21.09 13.93
N GLU A 256 25.43 -21.62 14.75
CA GLU A 256 25.78 -21.00 16.03
C GLU A 256 26.70 -19.81 15.80
N GLY A 257 27.75 -19.99 14.98
CA GLY A 257 28.63 -18.91 14.58
C GLY A 257 27.90 -17.81 13.81
N ALA A 258 26.97 -18.17 12.91
CA ALA A 258 26.17 -17.18 12.19
C ALA A 258 25.32 -16.33 13.15
N ARG A 259 24.69 -16.92 14.18
CA ARG A 259 23.95 -16.15 15.20
C ARG A 259 24.87 -15.18 15.94
N GLN A 260 26.05 -15.63 16.37
CA GLN A 260 27.02 -14.76 17.04
C GLN A 260 27.44 -13.58 16.14
N GLN A 261 27.62 -13.83 14.85
CA GLN A 261 27.95 -12.79 13.87
C GLN A 261 26.82 -11.78 13.68
N VAL A 262 25.55 -12.22 13.72
CA VAL A 262 24.42 -11.27 13.79
C VAL A 262 24.50 -10.42 15.06
N GLU A 263 24.77 -11.02 16.22
CA GLU A 263 24.91 -10.24 17.48
C GLU A 263 26.02 -9.19 17.40
N HIS A 264 27.16 -9.52 16.80
CA HIS A 264 28.25 -8.55 16.61
C HIS A 264 27.82 -7.36 15.74
N ALA A 265 27.06 -7.60 14.67
CA ALA A 265 26.53 -6.54 13.83
C ALA A 265 25.53 -5.65 14.59
N LEU A 266 24.65 -6.24 15.41
CA LEU A 266 23.70 -5.47 16.22
C LEU A 266 24.40 -4.63 17.28
N ALA A 267 25.33 -5.23 18.04
CA ALA A 267 26.10 -4.55 19.08
C ALA A 267 26.86 -3.34 18.52
N TYR A 268 27.41 -3.47 17.30
CA TYR A 268 28.06 -2.35 16.61
C TYR A 268 27.14 -1.12 16.47
N TYR A 269 25.84 -1.31 16.21
CA TYR A 269 24.86 -0.22 16.10
C TYR A 269 24.37 0.27 17.45
N GLU A 270 24.27 -0.59 18.46
CA GLU A 270 23.97 -0.17 19.85
C GLU A 270 25.06 0.75 20.41
N ASP A 271 26.32 0.54 20.01
CA ASP A 271 27.46 1.37 20.40
C ASP A 271 27.49 2.76 19.72
N GLY A 272 26.57 3.03 18.79
CA GLY A 272 26.39 4.34 18.16
C GLY A 272 27.54 4.75 17.23
N PRO A 273 27.71 4.05 16.09
CA PRO A 273 28.81 4.31 15.17
C PRO A 273 28.67 5.68 14.51
N GLU A 274 29.80 6.34 14.25
CA GLU A 274 29.80 7.67 13.62
C GLU A 274 29.09 7.64 12.25
N GLY A 275 28.19 8.59 12.05
CA GLY A 275 27.40 8.71 10.81
C GLY A 275 26.07 7.95 10.83
N MET A 276 25.73 7.25 11.91
CA MET A 276 24.45 6.54 12.05
C MET A 276 23.56 7.13 13.15
N PRO A 277 22.25 6.81 13.14
CA PRO A 277 21.38 7.03 14.28
C PRO A 277 21.96 6.43 15.57
N THR A 278 21.66 7.07 16.69
CA THR A 278 22.15 6.66 18.02
C THR A 278 20.98 6.22 18.90
N ASN A 279 21.27 5.54 20.01
CA ASN A 279 20.28 4.97 20.93
C ASN A 279 19.41 3.89 20.27
N LEU A 280 19.98 3.16 19.32
CA LEU A 280 19.35 1.96 18.77
C LEU A 280 19.42 0.85 19.82
N SER A 281 18.35 0.08 19.97
CA SER A 281 18.32 -1.09 20.83
C SER A 281 17.68 -2.28 20.14
N PHE A 282 18.17 -3.49 20.44
CA PHE A 282 17.69 -4.70 19.79
C PHE A 282 17.22 -5.74 20.81
N THR A 283 16.02 -6.27 20.61
CA THR A 283 15.45 -7.35 21.41
C THR A 283 15.19 -8.57 20.54
N ARG A 284 15.69 -9.74 20.93
CA ARG A 284 15.42 -10.98 20.21
C ARG A 284 13.97 -11.43 20.40
N VAL A 285 13.35 -11.87 19.32
CA VAL A 285 12.03 -12.51 19.32
C VAL A 285 12.08 -13.85 18.59
N ASP A 286 11.17 -14.75 18.95
CA ASP A 286 11.07 -16.09 18.37
C ASP A 286 10.06 -16.18 17.21
N ASP A 287 9.25 -15.13 17.01
CA ASP A 287 8.26 -15.04 15.94
C ASP A 287 8.70 -14.00 14.89
N PRO A 288 8.86 -14.39 13.61
CA PRO A 288 9.17 -13.43 12.55
C PRO A 288 8.08 -12.40 12.27
N GLU A 289 6.83 -12.62 12.70
CA GLU A 289 5.74 -11.65 12.53
C GLU A 289 5.81 -10.52 13.57
N GLU A 290 6.43 -10.76 14.72
CA GLU A 290 6.67 -9.75 15.77
C GLU A 290 7.98 -8.96 15.56
N ALA A 291 8.75 -9.28 14.52
CA ALA A 291 10.07 -8.72 14.29
C ALA A 291 10.07 -7.57 13.28
N ASP A 292 10.71 -6.46 13.66
CA ASP A 292 11.04 -5.34 12.77
C ASP A 292 12.21 -5.71 11.85
N VAL A 293 13.22 -6.41 12.37
CA VAL A 293 14.38 -6.87 11.60
C VAL A 293 14.37 -8.39 11.53
N VAL A 294 14.43 -8.93 10.32
CA VAL A 294 14.45 -10.38 10.10
C VAL A 294 15.68 -10.80 9.31
N VAL A 295 16.53 -11.60 9.93
CA VAL A 295 17.73 -12.15 9.29
C VAL A 295 17.51 -13.64 8.98
N ARG A 296 17.63 -14.02 7.70
CA ARG A 296 17.41 -15.40 7.25
C ARG A 296 18.56 -15.94 6.39
N SER A 297 18.96 -17.18 6.64
CA SER A 297 19.79 -17.95 5.70
C SER A 297 18.90 -18.68 4.69
N VAL A 298 19.04 -18.33 3.42
CA VAL A 298 18.20 -18.85 2.32
C VAL A 298 19.04 -19.48 1.22
N GLU A 299 18.45 -20.42 0.47
CA GLU A 299 19.16 -21.11 -0.61
C GLU A 299 19.36 -20.24 -1.85
N THR A 300 18.44 -19.32 -2.10
CA THR A 300 18.43 -18.44 -3.28
C THR A 300 18.11 -17.01 -2.88
N SER A 301 18.85 -16.04 -3.43
CA SER A 301 18.66 -14.63 -3.11
C SER A 301 17.39 -14.06 -3.76
N PRO A 302 16.56 -13.31 -3.02
CA PRO A 302 15.44 -12.54 -3.59
C PRO A 302 15.89 -11.44 -4.56
N CYS A 303 17.11 -10.93 -4.39
CA CYS A 303 17.69 -9.88 -5.25
C CYS A 303 18.23 -10.40 -6.59
N GLY A 304 18.09 -11.70 -6.88
CA GLY A 304 18.51 -12.32 -8.13
C GLY A 304 19.76 -13.21 -8.02
N GLU A 305 20.11 -13.84 -9.15
CA GLU A 305 21.18 -14.83 -9.21
C GLU A 305 22.55 -14.23 -8.89
N GLY A 306 23.31 -14.87 -8.00
CA GLY A 306 24.68 -14.48 -7.65
C GLY A 306 24.82 -13.45 -6.52
N ALA A 307 23.71 -12.90 -6.00
CA ALA A 307 23.74 -12.05 -4.82
C ALA A 307 23.99 -12.87 -3.54
N ALA A 308 25.03 -12.51 -2.78
CA ALA A 308 25.43 -13.22 -1.55
C ALA A 308 24.57 -12.81 -0.34
N SER A 309 24.00 -11.60 -0.38
CA SER A 309 22.94 -11.17 0.53
C SER A 309 21.99 -10.21 -0.17
N CYS A 310 20.83 -9.96 0.43
CA CYS A 310 19.78 -9.09 -0.09
C CYS A 310 19.04 -8.43 1.09
N GLY A 311 18.82 -7.12 1.01
CA GLY A 311 18.00 -6.36 1.94
C GLY A 311 16.71 -5.92 1.27
N ALA A 312 15.61 -5.94 1.99
CA ALA A 312 14.32 -5.41 1.56
C ALA A 312 13.63 -4.70 2.71
N THR A 313 13.10 -3.51 2.46
CA THR A 313 12.30 -2.74 3.42
C THR A 313 10.81 -2.86 3.09
N ALA A 314 9.97 -2.72 4.11
CA ALA A 314 8.53 -2.61 3.95
C ALA A 314 7.98 -1.55 4.92
N GLY A 315 6.82 -0.99 4.58
CA GLY A 315 6.16 0.05 5.37
C GLY A 315 4.88 0.52 4.67
N PRO A 316 4.07 1.36 5.35
CA PRO A 316 2.89 1.94 4.75
C PRO A 316 3.25 2.99 3.67
N ASP A 317 2.36 3.07 2.67
CA ASP A 317 2.28 4.08 1.60
C ASP A 317 0.93 4.82 1.72
N PRO A 318 0.74 5.69 2.73
CA PRO A 318 -0.51 6.40 2.93
C PRO A 318 -0.84 7.41 1.84
N ASP A 319 0.13 8.00 1.14
CA ASP A 319 -0.15 8.98 0.09
C ASP A 319 -0.29 8.39 -1.33
N GLY A 320 0.05 7.11 -1.49
CA GLY A 320 -0.21 6.33 -2.69
C GLY A 320 0.77 6.58 -3.84
N ASP A 321 1.93 7.17 -3.57
CA ASP A 321 2.92 7.48 -4.60
C ASP A 321 3.80 6.28 -4.99
N GLY A 322 3.68 5.16 -4.26
CA GLY A 322 4.39 3.91 -4.49
C GLY A 322 5.71 3.79 -3.74
N GLU A 323 6.10 4.81 -2.97
CA GLU A 323 7.25 4.80 -2.08
C GLU A 323 6.80 4.58 -0.63
N ILE A 324 7.73 4.18 0.24
CA ILE A 324 7.43 3.93 1.66
C ILE A 324 7.77 5.18 2.46
N GLU A 325 6.88 5.59 3.34
CA GLU A 325 7.09 6.74 4.22
C GLU A 325 7.83 6.32 5.49
N THR A 326 7.34 5.31 6.21
CA THR A 326 8.04 4.82 7.40
C THR A 326 8.32 3.33 7.27
N TYR A 327 9.56 2.91 7.48
CA TYR A 327 9.88 1.49 7.58
C TYR A 327 9.21 0.88 8.81
N SER A 328 8.54 -0.25 8.58
CA SER A 328 8.02 -1.14 9.61
C SER A 328 8.73 -2.50 9.60
N ARG A 329 9.52 -2.78 8.55
CA ARG A 329 10.27 -4.03 8.44
C ARG A 329 11.52 -3.91 7.60
N LEU A 330 12.56 -4.62 8.00
CA LEU A 330 13.78 -4.88 7.25
C LEU A 330 14.04 -6.39 7.20
N GLU A 331 14.02 -6.96 6.00
CA GLU A 331 14.38 -8.35 5.76
C GLU A 331 15.78 -8.45 5.16
N ILE A 332 16.63 -9.28 5.77
CA ILE A 332 18.00 -9.55 5.36
C ILE A 332 18.12 -11.03 5.03
N SER A 333 18.30 -11.34 3.76
CA SER A 333 18.54 -12.69 3.26
C SER A 333 20.04 -12.92 3.03
N LEU A 334 20.55 -14.05 3.50
CA LEU A 334 21.95 -14.46 3.40
C LEU A 334 22.06 -15.77 2.60
N VAL A 335 22.95 -15.84 1.61
CA VAL A 335 23.04 -17.00 0.70
C VAL A 335 24.44 -17.60 0.73
N GLY A 336 24.56 -18.78 1.32
CA GLY A 336 25.78 -19.59 1.26
C GLY A 336 27.05 -18.88 1.76
N LEU A 337 26.91 -17.93 2.69
CA LEU A 337 28.03 -17.16 3.23
C LEU A 337 28.90 -18.01 4.16
N ASP A 338 30.21 -17.73 4.13
CA ASP A 338 31.12 -18.16 5.19
C ASP A 338 30.73 -17.44 6.49
N THR A 339 30.86 -18.11 7.63
CA THR A 339 30.47 -17.58 8.95
C THR A 339 31.10 -16.23 9.24
N ASP A 340 32.39 -16.06 8.92
CA ASP A 340 33.16 -14.84 9.15
C ASP A 340 32.67 -13.64 8.33
N ALA A 341 31.92 -13.86 7.25
CA ALA A 341 31.35 -12.78 6.44
C ALA A 341 29.95 -12.33 6.91
N VAL A 342 29.28 -13.10 7.77
CA VAL A 342 27.86 -12.86 8.13
C VAL A 342 27.67 -11.48 8.77
N ALA A 343 28.50 -11.11 9.75
CA ALA A 343 28.33 -9.83 10.44
C ALA A 343 28.42 -8.66 9.46
N TRP A 344 29.36 -8.71 8.50
CA TRP A 344 29.54 -7.63 7.53
C TRP A 344 28.31 -7.45 6.66
N HIS A 345 27.75 -8.54 6.13
CA HIS A 345 26.56 -8.48 5.28
C HIS A 345 25.32 -8.02 6.04
N VAL A 346 25.15 -8.44 7.29
CA VAL A 346 24.05 -7.99 8.14
C VAL A 346 24.23 -6.51 8.48
N GLY A 347 25.42 -6.10 8.90
CA GLY A 347 25.71 -4.71 9.23
C GLY A 347 25.51 -3.77 8.03
N TYR A 348 25.95 -4.17 6.83
CA TYR A 348 25.71 -3.41 5.60
C TYR A 348 24.22 -3.12 5.37
N TRP A 349 23.36 -4.12 5.54
CA TRP A 349 21.91 -3.95 5.33
C TRP A 349 21.23 -3.23 6.49
N LEU A 350 21.73 -3.33 7.71
CA LEU A 350 21.30 -2.49 8.83
C LEU A 350 21.62 -1.02 8.57
N ALA A 351 22.80 -0.67 8.06
CA ALA A 351 23.11 0.71 7.65
C ALA A 351 22.09 1.23 6.62
N HIS A 352 21.81 0.43 5.59
CA HIS A 352 20.81 0.78 4.59
C HIS A 352 19.42 1.01 5.22
N GLY A 353 18.94 0.07 6.03
CA GLY A 353 17.65 0.19 6.72
C GLY A 353 17.56 1.35 7.71
N PHE A 354 18.69 1.86 8.23
CA PHE A 354 18.73 3.03 9.11
C PHE A 354 18.94 4.36 8.37
N GLY A 355 18.81 4.36 7.03
CA GLY A 355 18.80 5.56 6.21
C GLY A 355 20.12 5.89 5.50
N ALA A 356 21.17 5.07 5.65
CA ALA A 356 22.40 5.21 4.86
C ALA A 356 22.30 4.40 3.57
N GLU A 357 21.40 4.80 2.67
CA GLU A 357 21.08 4.04 1.46
C GLU A 357 22.25 4.04 0.48
N ASP A 358 22.88 5.20 0.29
CA ASP A 358 24.08 5.33 -0.52
C ASP A 358 25.28 4.68 0.19
N ASP A 359 26.10 3.95 -0.57
CA ASP A 359 27.31 3.33 -0.02
C ASP A 359 28.25 4.37 0.62
N ALA A 360 28.31 5.59 0.10
CA ALA A 360 29.17 6.64 0.66
C ALA A 360 28.77 7.06 2.08
N GLU A 361 27.50 6.90 2.44
CA GLU A 361 26.91 7.30 3.73
C GLU A 361 27.11 6.25 4.81
N LYS A 362 27.41 5.00 4.41
CA LYS A 362 27.57 3.89 5.35
C LYS A 362 28.79 4.09 6.26
N PRO A 363 28.80 3.48 7.46
CA PRO A 363 29.96 3.45 8.34
C PRO A 363 31.20 2.85 7.66
N SER A 364 32.39 3.21 8.14
CA SER A 364 33.66 2.81 7.50
C SER A 364 33.82 1.31 7.22
N PRO A 365 33.38 0.37 8.09
CA PRO A 365 33.53 -1.07 7.80
C PRO A 365 32.79 -1.50 6.53
N PHE A 366 31.70 -0.81 6.18
CA PHE A 366 30.80 -1.20 5.09
C PHE A 366 31.06 -0.46 3.78
N ARG A 367 32.09 0.38 3.73
CA ARG A 367 32.49 1.14 2.54
C ARG A 367 33.75 0.58 1.92
N ASP A 368 33.71 0.34 0.60
CA ASP A 368 34.86 -0.10 -0.19
C ASP A 368 35.60 -1.35 0.37
N ALA A 369 34.91 -2.17 1.18
CA ALA A 369 35.52 -3.28 1.89
C ALA A 369 35.94 -4.41 0.95
N SER A 370 37.21 -4.81 1.05
CA SER A 370 37.79 -5.97 0.38
C SER A 370 37.24 -7.28 0.94
N TYR A 371 37.47 -8.37 0.22
CA TYR A 371 37.05 -9.72 0.64
C TYR A 371 37.55 -10.10 2.04
N GLU A 372 38.79 -9.72 2.39
CA GLU A 372 39.42 -10.00 3.69
C GLU A 372 38.83 -9.10 4.79
N GLU A 373 38.58 -7.83 4.51
CA GLU A 373 37.97 -6.90 5.48
C GLU A 373 36.55 -7.32 5.86
N ARG A 374 35.77 -7.83 4.90
CA ARG A 374 34.41 -8.37 5.16
C ARG A 374 34.40 -9.57 6.11
N ARG A 375 35.55 -10.23 6.27
CA ARG A 375 35.74 -11.43 7.11
C ARG A 375 36.55 -11.15 8.37
N SER A 376 36.89 -9.89 8.59
CA SER A 376 37.64 -9.47 9.76
C SER A 376 36.71 -9.19 10.94
N GLU A 377 37.29 -9.06 12.14
CA GLU A 377 36.60 -8.64 13.36
C GLU A 377 36.43 -7.11 13.39
N TRP A 378 35.83 -6.54 12.35
CA TRP A 378 35.73 -5.08 12.13
C TRP A 378 34.87 -4.34 13.17
N TRP A 379 34.13 -5.08 13.99
CA TRP A 379 33.31 -4.58 15.09
C TRP A 379 34.10 -4.35 16.38
N GLU A 380 35.40 -4.67 16.42
CA GLU A 380 36.28 -4.48 17.60
C GLU A 380 36.94 -3.10 17.71
#